data_AF-A0A158R5W9-F1
#
_entry.id   AF-A0A158R5W9-F1
#
_cell.length_a   1.000
_cell.length_b   1.000
_cell.length_c   1.000
_cell.angle_alpha   90.00
_cell.angle_beta   90.00
_cell.angle_gamma   90.00
#
_symmetry.space_group_name_H-M   'P 1'
#
loop_
_entity.id
_entity.type
_entity.pdbx_description
1 polymer ?
#
loop_
_entity_poly.entity_id
_entity_poly.type
_entity_poly.pdbx_seq_one_letter_code
_entity_poly.pdbx_strand_id
1 'polypeptide(L)'
;ISNFYVELTAEEKGLLKESFKQYWLTEDSKIFDELKSKDENLYKKVTALRSWLMQQYEKVNNEVKAFLKEIYSTFYEDRGKQLKMKQIRLKMRELYDKYNNELSNEAKQNIKETMPAVHAIFEGILLCYLISKRNV
;
A
#
# COMPACT_ATOMS: atom_id res chain seq x y z
N ILE A 1 -0.78 5.69 8.50
CA ILE A 1 -0.46 4.26 8.19
C ILE A 1 0.55 3.68 9.18
N SER A 2 1.65 4.37 9.54
CA SER A 2 2.63 3.87 10.52
C SER A 2 2.01 3.44 11.85
N ASN A 3 0.99 4.18 12.33
CA ASN A 3 0.36 3.87 13.61
C ASN A 3 -0.48 2.58 13.58
N PHE A 4 -1.09 2.21 12.44
CA PHE A 4 -1.93 1.01 12.37
C PHE A 4 -1.14 -0.26 12.76
N TYR A 5 0.01 -0.51 12.11
CA TYR A 5 0.83 -1.69 12.41
C TYR A 5 1.55 -1.61 13.76
N VAL A 6 1.75 -0.41 14.31
CA VAL A 6 2.31 -0.22 15.66
C VAL A 6 1.26 -0.50 16.73
N GLU A 7 0.00 -0.13 16.49
CA GLU A 7 -1.16 -0.35 17.36
C GLU A 7 -1.68 -1.79 17.33
N LEU A 8 -1.17 -2.63 16.43
CA LEU A 8 -1.49 -4.06 16.42
C LEU A 8 -0.66 -4.83 17.44
N THR A 9 -1.32 -5.63 18.27
CA THR A 9 -0.67 -6.62 19.14
C THR A 9 0.03 -7.71 18.33
N ALA A 10 0.89 -8.51 18.96
CA ALA A 10 1.53 -9.63 18.29
C ALA A 10 0.51 -10.67 17.77
N GLU A 11 -0.56 -10.90 18.55
CA GLU A 11 -1.68 -11.76 18.18
C GLU A 11 -2.46 -11.20 16.99
N GLU A 12 -2.81 -9.92 17.03
CA GLU A 12 -3.49 -9.23 15.93
C GLU A 12 -2.66 -9.28 14.64
N LYS A 13 -1.34 -9.12 14.72
CA LYS A 13 -0.42 -9.27 13.58
C LYS A 13 -0.40 -10.71 13.05
N GLY A 14 -0.44 -11.70 13.94
CA GLY A 14 -0.52 -13.12 13.60
C GLY A 14 -1.80 -13.44 12.83
N LEU A 15 -2.96 -13.05 13.39
CA LEU A 15 -4.27 -13.20 12.78
C LEU A 15 -4.34 -12.54 11.41
N LEU A 16 -3.88 -11.29 11.30
CA LEU A 16 -3.86 -10.58 10.03
C LEU A 16 -3.00 -11.31 9.00
N LYS A 17 -1.81 -11.80 9.39
CA LYS A 17 -0.93 -12.56 8.49
C LYS A 17 -1.56 -13.88 8.04
N GLU A 18 -2.23 -14.61 8.93
CA GLU A 18 -2.93 -15.85 8.62
C GLU A 18 -4.09 -15.62 7.67
N SER A 19 -4.96 -14.65 7.98
CA SER A 19 -6.11 -14.28 7.15
C SER A 19 -5.69 -13.86 5.76
N PHE A 20 -4.64 -13.05 5.65
CA PHE A 20 -4.05 -12.72 4.36
C PHE A 20 -3.51 -13.99 3.70
N LYS A 21 -2.68 -14.80 4.34
CA LYS A 21 -2.17 -16.04 3.71
C LYS A 21 -3.28 -16.93 3.15
N GLN A 22 -4.41 -17.02 3.83
CA GLN A 22 -5.53 -17.89 3.46
C GLN A 22 -6.41 -17.32 2.34
N TYR A 23 -6.76 -16.04 2.41
CA TYR A 23 -7.76 -15.45 1.51
C TYR A 23 -7.19 -14.42 0.54
N TRP A 24 -5.90 -14.10 0.62
CA TRP A 24 -5.24 -13.13 -0.26
C TRP A 24 -5.28 -13.53 -1.74
N LEU A 25 -5.50 -14.79 -2.10
CA LEU A 25 -5.63 -15.18 -3.51
C LEU A 25 -7.06 -15.25 -4.04
N THR A 26 -8.06 -15.04 -3.18
CA THR A 26 -9.46 -15.32 -3.53
C THR A 26 -10.30 -14.06 -3.50
N GLU A 27 -10.69 -13.61 -2.32
CA GLU A 27 -11.61 -12.48 -2.16
C GLU A 27 -11.27 -11.68 -0.91
N ASP A 28 -11.16 -10.36 -1.08
CA ASP A 28 -10.88 -9.45 0.03
C ASP A 28 -11.99 -9.49 1.10
N SER A 29 -13.24 -9.69 0.70
CA SER A 29 -14.39 -9.83 1.61
C SER A 29 -14.19 -10.94 2.64
N LYS A 30 -13.60 -12.07 2.23
CA LYS A 30 -13.34 -13.21 3.14
C LYS A 30 -12.32 -12.89 4.23
N ILE A 31 -11.36 -12.01 3.94
CA ILE A 31 -10.44 -11.49 4.96
C ILE A 31 -11.24 -10.70 6.01
N PHE A 32 -12.15 -9.82 5.58
CA PHE A 32 -12.98 -9.04 6.50
C PHE A 32 -13.92 -9.91 7.34
N ASP A 33 -14.57 -10.90 6.73
CA ASP A 33 -15.48 -11.81 7.43
C ASP A 33 -14.74 -12.66 8.47
N GLU A 34 -13.55 -13.17 8.13
CA GLU A 34 -12.73 -13.93 9.06
C GLU A 34 -12.27 -13.05 10.22
N LEU A 35 -11.72 -11.86 9.93
CA LEU A 35 -11.29 -10.93 10.97
C LEU A 35 -12.45 -10.57 11.90
N LYS A 36 -13.65 -10.32 11.36
CA LYS A 36 -14.85 -10.06 12.17
C LYS A 36 -15.20 -11.20 13.11
N SER A 37 -15.00 -12.45 12.67
CA SER A 37 -15.29 -13.65 13.46
C SER A 37 -14.24 -13.97 14.52
N LYS A 38 -12.96 -13.68 14.23
CA LYS A 38 -11.82 -14.04 15.09
C LYS A 38 -11.46 -12.93 16.09
N ASP A 39 -11.53 -11.67 15.68
CA ASP A 39 -11.14 -10.52 16.49
C ASP A 39 -11.90 -9.25 16.05
N GLU A 40 -12.96 -8.92 16.78
CA GLU A 40 -13.79 -7.76 16.50
C GLU A 40 -13.01 -6.43 16.60
N ASN A 41 -11.99 -6.36 17.46
CA ASN A 41 -11.16 -5.17 17.63
C ASN A 41 -10.24 -4.98 16.43
N LEU A 42 -9.57 -6.04 15.97
CA LEU A 42 -8.78 -6.04 14.75
C LEU A 42 -9.64 -5.69 13.53
N TYR A 43 -10.84 -6.26 13.44
CA TYR A 43 -11.80 -5.92 12.38
C TYR A 43 -12.16 -4.44 12.38
N LYS A 44 -12.46 -3.85 13.55
CA LYS A 44 -12.73 -2.40 13.68
C LYS A 44 -11.53 -1.57 13.23
N LYS A 45 -10.31 -1.91 13.66
CA LYS A 45 -9.08 -1.21 13.24
C LYS A 45 -8.88 -1.27 11.73
N VAL A 46 -9.01 -2.45 11.12
CA VAL A 46 -8.84 -2.65 9.66
C VAL A 46 -9.92 -1.91 8.87
N THR A 47 -11.17 -1.94 9.34
CA THR A 47 -12.28 -1.24 8.69
C THR A 47 -12.12 0.27 8.78
N ALA A 48 -11.69 0.79 9.94
CA ALA A 48 -11.38 2.21 10.11
C ALA A 48 -10.25 2.66 9.17
N LEU A 49 -9.19 1.85 9.03
CA LEU A 49 -8.12 2.11 8.08
C LEU A 49 -8.64 2.14 6.64
N ARG A 50 -9.45 1.15 6.24
CA ARG A 50 -10.04 1.10 4.89
C ARG A 50 -10.91 2.32 4.61
N SER A 51 -11.80 2.68 5.54
CA SER A 51 -12.65 3.86 5.40
C SER A 51 -11.84 5.14 5.28
N TRP A 52 -10.80 5.29 6.09
CA TRP A 52 -9.90 6.43 5.99
C TRP A 52 -9.18 6.48 4.62
N LEU A 53 -8.66 5.35 4.14
CA LEU A 53 -8.02 5.27 2.81
C LEU A 53 -8.99 5.64 1.68
N MET A 54 -10.24 5.16 1.73
CA MET A 54 -11.28 5.50 0.76
C MET A 54 -11.62 7.00 0.80
N GLN A 55 -11.71 7.60 1.99
CA GLN A 55 -11.93 9.04 2.13
C GLN A 55 -10.78 9.86 1.54
N GLN A 56 -9.52 9.44 1.72
CA GLN A 56 -8.40 10.12 1.09
C GLN A 56 -8.40 9.93 -0.42
N TYR A 57 -8.73 8.72 -0.89
CA TYR A 57 -8.85 8.42 -2.32
C TYR A 57 -9.93 9.28 -3.00
N GLU A 58 -11.03 9.61 -2.33
CA GLU A 58 -12.04 10.49 -2.93
C GLU A 58 -11.63 11.97 -2.99
N LYS A 59 -10.67 12.40 -2.16
CA LYS A 59 -10.18 13.79 -2.12
C LYS A 59 -9.12 14.09 -3.17
N VAL A 60 -8.55 13.07 -3.78
CA VAL A 60 -7.51 13.26 -4.79
C VAL A 60 -8.08 13.53 -6.18
N ASN A 61 -7.31 14.24 -7.01
CA ASN A 61 -7.69 14.51 -8.39
C ASN A 61 -7.61 13.23 -9.26
N ASN A 62 -8.13 13.31 -10.49
CA ASN A 62 -8.21 12.14 -11.38
C ASN A 62 -6.84 11.57 -11.78
N GLU A 63 -5.83 12.42 -11.92
CA GLU A 63 -4.46 12.00 -12.25
C GLU A 63 -3.86 11.17 -11.11
N VAL A 64 -4.01 11.64 -9.87
CA VAL A 64 -3.59 10.92 -8.68
C VAL A 64 -4.40 9.63 -8.49
N LYS A 65 -5.72 9.65 -8.74
CA LYS A 65 -6.55 8.42 -8.74
C LYS A 65 -6.01 7.37 -9.72
N ALA A 66 -5.62 7.79 -10.92
CA ALA A 66 -5.04 6.89 -11.92
C ALA A 66 -3.69 6.31 -11.45
N PHE A 67 -2.82 7.14 -10.89
CA PHE A 67 -1.54 6.71 -10.33
C PHE A 67 -1.69 5.74 -9.16
N LEU A 68 -2.62 5.99 -8.22
CA LEU A 68 -2.89 5.09 -7.11
C LEU A 68 -3.45 3.73 -7.57
N LYS A 69 -4.30 3.73 -8.60
CA LYS A 69 -4.78 2.48 -9.24
C LYS A 69 -3.64 1.69 -9.86
N GLU A 70 -2.68 2.37 -10.47
CA GLU A 70 -1.52 1.72 -11.06
C GLU A 70 -0.60 1.11 -10.01
N ILE A 71 -0.29 1.83 -8.92
CA ILE A 71 0.42 1.26 -7.78
C ILE A 71 -0.28 -0.04 -7.33
N TYR A 72 -1.61 0.01 -7.16
CA TYR A 72 -2.38 -1.17 -6.77
C TYR A 72 -2.21 -2.31 -7.78
N SER A 73 -2.45 -2.05 -9.07
CA SER A 73 -2.34 -3.05 -10.14
C SER A 73 -0.94 -3.66 -10.25
N THR A 74 0.11 -2.85 -10.16
CA THR A 74 1.51 -3.29 -10.21
C THR A 74 1.81 -4.39 -9.21
N PHE A 75 1.24 -4.32 -8.01
CA PHE A 75 1.43 -5.32 -6.96
C PHE A 75 0.31 -6.36 -6.89
N TYR A 76 -0.89 -6.04 -7.40
CA TYR A 76 -2.03 -6.95 -7.41
C TYR A 76 -1.78 -8.19 -8.27
N GLU A 77 -1.09 -8.05 -9.41
CA GLU A 77 -0.74 -9.20 -10.26
C GLU A 77 0.25 -10.17 -9.60
N ASP A 78 0.95 -9.69 -8.57
CA ASP A 78 1.92 -10.48 -7.80
C ASP A 78 1.36 -10.99 -6.48
N ARG A 79 0.06 -10.80 -6.26
CA ARG A 79 -0.62 -11.25 -5.06
C ARG A 79 -0.38 -12.75 -4.84
N GLY A 80 0.07 -13.11 -3.64
CA GLY A 80 0.41 -14.48 -3.24
C GLY A 80 1.72 -15.05 -3.82
N LYS A 81 2.45 -14.31 -4.65
CA LYS A 81 3.78 -14.70 -5.12
C LYS A 81 4.85 -14.21 -4.14
N GLN A 82 5.85 -15.04 -3.87
CA GLN A 82 7.07 -14.57 -3.23
C GLN A 82 7.91 -13.80 -4.23
N LEU A 83 7.77 -12.48 -4.23
CA LEU A 83 8.56 -11.62 -5.10
C LEU A 83 10.02 -11.59 -4.66
N LYS A 84 10.91 -11.81 -5.62
CA LYS A 84 12.35 -11.59 -5.38
C LYS A 84 12.59 -10.09 -5.26
N MET A 85 13.50 -9.70 -4.37
CA MET A 85 13.88 -8.29 -4.18
C MET A 85 14.27 -7.57 -5.48
N LYS A 86 14.77 -8.28 -6.49
CA LYS A 86 15.05 -7.71 -7.83
C LYS A 86 13.78 -7.27 -8.56
N GLN A 87 12.70 -8.05 -8.49
CA GLN A 87 11.41 -7.71 -9.13
C GLN A 87 10.73 -6.54 -8.41
N ILE A 88 10.74 -6.55 -7.07
CA ILE A 88 10.23 -5.43 -6.27
C ILE A 88 10.97 -4.13 -6.63
N ARG A 89 12.30 -4.18 -6.77
CA ARG A 89 13.11 -3.03 -7.16
C ARG A 89 12.74 -2.48 -8.53
N LEU A 90 12.51 -3.34 -9.52
CA LEU A 90 12.12 -2.92 -10.88
C LEU A 90 10.76 -2.22 -10.85
N LYS A 91 9.76 -2.86 -10.23
CA LYS A 91 8.40 -2.30 -10.10
C LYS A 91 8.40 -0.97 -9.34
N MET A 92 9.14 -0.88 -8.25
CA MET A 92 9.27 0.37 -7.49
C MET A 92 10.01 1.47 -8.27
N ARG A 93 10.96 1.11 -9.14
CA ARG A 93 11.63 2.08 -10.01
C ARG A 93 10.67 2.64 -11.06
N GLU A 94 9.88 1.79 -11.71
CA GLU A 94 8.87 2.22 -12.68
C GLU A 94 7.86 3.19 -12.04
N LEU A 95 7.36 2.85 -10.85
CA LEU A 95 6.48 3.74 -10.08
C LEU A 95 7.17 5.05 -9.66
N TYR A 96 8.47 4.99 -9.33
CA TYR A 96 9.26 6.18 -8.99
C TYR A 96 9.44 7.11 -10.20
N ASP A 97 9.77 6.55 -11.36
CA ASP A 97 9.96 7.32 -12.59
C ASP A 97 8.64 7.98 -13.00
N LYS A 98 7.53 7.26 -12.89
CA LYS A 98 6.20 7.82 -13.13
C LYS A 98 5.84 8.93 -12.17
N TYR A 99 6.08 8.71 -10.88
CA TYR A 99 5.84 9.72 -9.86
C TYR A 99 6.65 10.99 -10.12
N ASN A 100 7.95 10.88 -10.43
CA ASN A 100 8.84 12.04 -10.54
C ASN A 100 8.81 12.72 -11.91
N ASN A 101 8.63 11.96 -12.99
CA ASN A 101 8.83 12.46 -14.35
C ASN A 101 7.51 12.63 -15.11
N GLU A 102 6.47 11.87 -14.77
CA GLU A 102 5.20 11.87 -15.52
C GLU A 102 4.08 12.60 -14.79
N LEU A 103 4.02 12.52 -13.45
CA LEU A 103 3.00 13.27 -12.70
C LEU A 103 3.24 14.77 -12.75
N SER A 104 2.14 15.50 -12.95
CA SER A 104 2.11 16.95 -12.86
C SER A 104 2.49 17.44 -11.45
N ASN A 105 3.02 18.66 -11.36
CA ASN A 105 3.33 19.28 -10.06
C ASN A 105 2.08 19.43 -9.19
N GLU A 106 0.92 19.68 -9.81
CA GLU A 106 -0.37 19.74 -9.12
C GLU A 106 -0.75 18.37 -8.53
N ALA A 107 -0.60 17.29 -9.29
CA ALA A 107 -0.84 15.94 -8.78
C ALA A 107 0.10 15.58 -7.61
N LYS A 108 1.39 15.89 -7.73
CA LYS A 108 2.36 15.68 -6.64
C LYS A 108 1.98 16.46 -5.37
N GLN A 109 1.55 17.71 -5.53
CA GLN A 109 1.10 18.55 -4.42
C GLN A 109 -0.20 17.99 -3.80
N ASN A 110 -1.14 17.53 -4.62
CA ASN A 110 -2.36 16.90 -4.15
C ASN A 110 -2.08 15.61 -3.36
N ILE A 111 -1.12 14.77 -3.80
CA ILE A 111 -0.64 13.61 -3.03
C ILE A 111 -0.01 14.05 -1.72
N LYS A 112 0.82 15.09 -1.72
CA LYS A 112 1.48 15.61 -0.51
C LYS A 112 0.46 16.06 0.55
N GLU A 113 -0.62 16.71 0.14
CA GLU A 113 -1.65 17.23 1.04
C GLU A 113 -2.61 16.15 1.55
N THR A 114 -3.04 15.23 0.68
CA THR A 114 -4.06 14.21 1.00
C THR A 114 -3.44 12.91 1.54
N MET A 115 -2.26 12.55 1.05
CA MET A 115 -1.57 11.29 1.33
C MET A 115 -0.06 11.51 1.58
N PRO A 116 0.32 12.29 2.61
CA PRO A 116 1.72 12.67 2.85
C PRO A 116 2.66 11.47 3.05
N ALA A 117 2.15 10.34 3.54
CA ALA A 117 2.92 9.11 3.67
C ALA A 117 3.31 8.50 2.30
N VAL A 118 2.43 8.59 1.30
CA VAL A 118 2.72 8.13 -0.06
C VAL A 118 3.76 9.05 -0.69
N HIS A 119 3.58 10.37 -0.57
CA HIS A 119 4.57 11.38 -0.99
C HIS A 119 5.96 11.09 -0.38
N ALA A 120 6.03 10.84 0.93
CA ALA A 120 7.28 10.57 1.64
C ALA A 120 7.99 9.28 1.19
N ILE A 121 7.26 8.27 0.70
CA ILE A 121 7.88 7.06 0.13
C ILE A 121 8.64 7.43 -1.15
N PHE A 122 8.04 8.23 -2.02
CA PHE A 122 8.63 8.60 -3.31
C PHE A 122 9.74 9.65 -3.19
N GLU A 123 9.68 10.52 -2.18
CA GLU A 123 10.76 11.47 -1.83
C GLU A 123 11.85 10.84 -0.93
N GLY A 124 11.59 9.65 -0.40
CA GLY A 124 12.39 9.05 0.65
C GLY A 124 13.74 8.50 0.15
N ILE A 125 14.81 8.83 0.88
CA ILE A 125 16.18 8.31 0.64
C ILE A 125 16.19 6.77 0.63
N LEU A 126 15.34 6.12 1.42
CA LEU A 126 15.22 4.65 1.47
C LEU A 126 14.76 4.06 0.14
N LEU A 127 13.79 4.70 -0.54
CA LEU A 127 13.37 4.26 -1.86
C LEU A 127 14.49 4.49 -2.87
N CYS A 128 15.11 5.68 -2.86
CA CYS A 128 16.27 6.00 -3.69
C CYS A 128 17.42 4.99 -3.47
N TYR A 129 17.67 4.56 -2.23
CA TYR A 129 18.65 3.53 -1.90
C TYR A 129 18.25 2.15 -2.43
N LEU A 130 16.98 1.77 -2.24
CA LEU A 130 16.43 0.51 -2.72
C LEU A 130 16.51 0.41 -4.25
N ILE A 131 16.21 1.48 -4.97
CA ILE A 131 16.31 1.50 -6.44
C ILE A 131 17.75 1.69 -6.93
N SER A 132 18.65 2.37 -6.19
CA SER A 132 20.02 2.68 -6.64
C SER A 132 21.05 1.57 -6.42
N LYS A 133 20.81 0.58 -5.55
CA LYS A 133 21.70 -0.59 -5.44
C LYS A 133 21.78 -1.35 -6.77
N ARG A 134 22.80 -1.01 -7.57
CA ARG A 134 23.29 -1.77 -8.72
C ARG A 134 23.66 -3.17 -8.24
N ASN A 135 23.34 -4.17 -9.06
CA ASN A 135 23.89 -5.52 -8.91
C ASN A 135 25.42 -5.40 -8.93
N VAL A 136 26.06 -5.67 -7.80
CA VAL A 136 27.35 -6.35 -7.79
C VAL A 136 27.03 -7.82 -7.60
#